data_AF-A0A8S3IRE0-F1
#
_entry.id   AF-A0A8S3IRE0-F1
#
_cell.length_a   1.000
_cell.length_b   1.000
_cell.length_c   1.000
_cell.angle_alpha   90.00
_cell.angle_beta   90.00
_cell.angle_gamma   90.00
#
_symmetry.space_group_name_H-M   'P 1'
#
loop_
_entity.id
_entity.type
_entity.pdbx_description
1 polymer ?
#
loop_
_entity_poly.entity_id
_entity_poly.type
_entity_poly.pdbx_seq_one_letter_code
_entity_poly.pdbx_strand_id
1 'polypeptide(L)'
;LFILKKNIISTTKYNIITFLPKNLFEQFRRLANAFFLFLLILLFIPQISSLQPITTLLSLVFVLAVTAIKDAVDDIARYRSDRQLNNRRSDILIDKQLVRIYWREIKVGDIIRIHNNDFIPADMVLISTSEPSGLCLIETADLDGETNLKSREALEATIDLQDDLENLSKFDAKIECEPPNNNFLRFEGTLTWNQQIYSLKNENFLLRGTRLRNTQWAFASK
;
A
#
# COMPACT_ATOMS: atom_id res chain seq x y z
N LEU A 1 20.00 -14.37 1.27
CA LEU A 1 18.60 -14.83 1.22
C LEU A 1 17.71 -13.63 1.52
N PHE A 2 17.17 -12.94 0.52
CA PHE A 2 16.26 -11.81 0.75
C PHE A 2 14.90 -12.39 1.17
N ILE A 3 14.46 -12.12 2.41
CA ILE A 3 13.10 -12.45 2.84
C ILE A 3 12.18 -11.38 2.25
N LEU A 4 11.48 -11.74 1.17
CA LEU A 4 10.56 -10.85 0.49
C LEU A 4 9.30 -10.62 1.34
N LYS A 5 8.83 -9.37 1.39
CA LYS A 5 7.64 -9.01 2.17
C LYS A 5 6.37 -9.57 1.52
N LYS A 6 5.40 -9.96 2.36
CA LYS A 6 4.05 -10.34 1.93
C LYS A 6 3.31 -9.13 1.35
N ASN A 7 2.35 -9.36 0.44
CA ASN A 7 1.53 -8.28 -0.14
C ASN A 7 0.35 -7.82 0.76
N ILE A 8 0.52 -7.89 2.08
CA ILE A 8 -0.48 -7.49 3.06
C ILE A 8 -0.29 -6.01 3.41
N ILE A 9 -1.36 -5.22 3.32
CA ILE A 9 -1.41 -3.86 3.88
C ILE A 9 -1.92 -3.92 5.32
N SER A 10 -1.28 -3.15 6.19
CA SER A 10 -1.76 -2.87 7.55
C SER A 10 -1.43 -1.42 7.90
N THR A 11 -2.46 -0.57 7.97
CA THR A 11 -2.38 0.85 8.34
C THR A 11 -2.88 1.11 9.76
N THR A 12 -3.43 0.09 10.43
CA THR A 12 -3.82 0.15 11.85
C THR A 12 -2.62 0.42 12.76
N LYS A 13 -2.80 1.34 13.72
CA LYS A 13 -1.77 1.71 14.69
C LYS A 13 -1.81 0.86 15.94
N TYR A 14 -2.97 0.31 16.26
CA TYR A 14 -3.23 -0.36 17.53
C TYR A 14 -3.68 -1.81 17.31
N ASN A 15 -3.42 -2.64 18.32
CA ASN A 15 -4.07 -3.92 18.53
C ASN A 15 -4.96 -3.78 19.79
N ILE A 16 -5.94 -4.66 19.99
CA ILE A 16 -6.86 -4.67 21.14
C ILE A 16 -6.09 -4.51 22.47
N ILE A 17 -4.96 -5.22 22.60
CA ILE A 17 -4.13 -5.20 23.83
C ILE A 17 -3.25 -3.94 23.90
N THR A 18 -2.72 -3.48 22.76
CA THR A 18 -1.77 -2.37 22.72
C THR A 18 -2.44 -1.00 22.64
N PHE A 19 -3.76 -0.96 22.38
CA PHE A 19 -4.52 0.28 22.21
C PHE A 19 -4.37 1.20 23.41
N LEU A 20 -4.79 0.76 24.60
CA LEU A 20 -4.79 1.61 25.79
C LEU A 20 -3.40 2.14 26.18
N PRO A 21 -2.35 1.30 26.35
CA PRO A 21 -1.03 1.81 26.76
C PRO A 21 -0.39 2.72 25.72
N LYS A 22 -0.51 2.37 24.42
CA LYS A 22 0.10 3.17 23.34
C LYS A 22 -0.66 4.48 23.11
N ASN A 23 -2.00 4.44 23.13
CA ASN A 23 -2.83 5.62 22.96
C ASN A 23 -2.61 6.61 24.12
N LEU A 24 -2.62 6.15 25.38
CA LEU A 24 -2.33 7.02 26.52
C LEU A 24 -0.92 7.63 26.44
N PHE A 25 0.09 6.84 26.07
CA PHE A 25 1.45 7.34 25.89
C PHE A 25 1.51 8.43 24.81
N GLU A 26 0.85 8.23 23.66
CA GLU A 26 0.76 9.24 22.59
C GLU A 26 0.01 10.50 23.05
N GLN A 27 -1.05 10.35 23.85
CA GLN A 27 -1.79 11.48 24.39
C GLN A 27 -0.97 12.30 25.38
N PHE A 28 -0.20 11.67 26.28
CA PHE A 28 0.63 12.39 27.26
C PHE A 28 1.92 12.98 26.69
N ARG A 29 2.34 12.59 25.47
CA ARG A 29 3.40 13.31 24.74
C ARG A 29 2.98 14.72 24.30
N ARG A 30 1.68 15.05 24.34
CA ARG A 30 1.21 16.42 24.10
C ARG A 30 1.42 17.27 25.34
N LEU A 31 2.12 18.41 25.18
CA LEU A 31 2.46 19.31 26.29
C LEU A 31 1.25 19.71 27.14
N ALA A 32 0.09 19.96 26.53
CA ALA A 32 -1.13 20.29 27.25
C ALA A 32 -1.57 19.19 28.22
N ASN A 33 -1.58 17.92 27.77
CA ASN A 33 -2.00 16.79 28.60
C ASN A 33 -0.99 16.52 29.73
N ALA A 34 0.30 16.65 29.45
CA ALA A 34 1.35 16.56 30.46
C ALA A 34 1.24 17.69 31.51
N PHE A 35 0.93 18.91 31.07
CA PHE A 35 0.69 20.05 31.95
C PHE A 35 -0.51 19.84 32.87
N PHE A 36 -1.65 19.39 32.33
CA PHE A 36 -2.83 19.07 33.15
C PHE A 36 -2.58 17.92 34.13
N LEU A 37 -1.79 16.91 33.74
CA LEU A 37 -1.39 15.83 34.63
C LEU A 37 -0.52 16.36 35.78
N PHE A 38 0.45 17.22 35.49
CA PHE A 38 1.30 17.84 36.51
C PHE A 38 0.50 18.73 37.46
N LEU A 39 -0.39 19.57 36.93
CA LEU A 39 -1.32 20.36 37.76
C LEU A 39 -2.18 19.47 38.65
N LEU A 40 -2.73 18.38 38.10
CA LEU A 40 -3.53 17.43 38.86
C LEU A 40 -2.73 16.83 40.03
N ILE A 41 -1.48 16.44 39.81
CA ILE A 41 -0.59 15.92 40.86
C ILE A 41 -0.38 16.98 41.96
N LEU A 42 -0.16 18.25 41.61
CA LEU A 42 -0.01 19.33 42.59
C LEU A 42 -1.29 19.57 43.40
N LEU A 43 -2.47 19.47 42.77
CA LEU A 43 -3.77 19.63 43.43
C LEU A 43 -4.07 18.50 44.43
N PHE A 44 -3.46 17.32 44.27
CA PHE A 44 -3.59 16.22 45.23
C PHE A 44 -2.74 16.41 46.50
N ILE A 45 -1.84 17.39 46.54
CA ILE A 45 -1.02 17.70 47.72
C ILE A 45 -1.76 18.77 48.56
N PRO A 46 -2.39 18.41 49.69
CA PRO A 46 -3.27 19.33 50.43
C PRO A 46 -2.54 20.57 50.99
N GLN A 47 -1.21 20.51 51.14
CA GLN A 47 -0.39 21.60 51.62
C GLN A 47 -0.14 22.68 50.55
N ILE A 48 -0.34 22.37 49.26
CA ILE A 48 -0.04 23.27 48.13
C ILE A 48 -1.32 23.94 47.60
N SER A 49 -2.47 23.25 47.64
CA SER A 49 -3.74 23.77 47.12
C SER A 49 -4.94 23.41 48.01
N SER A 50 -5.86 24.36 48.14
CA SER A 50 -7.17 24.19 48.80
C SER A 50 -8.29 23.84 47.81
N LEU A 51 -7.99 23.73 46.51
CA LEU A 51 -8.98 23.42 45.47
C LEU A 51 -9.30 21.92 45.43
N GLN A 52 -10.54 21.57 45.10
CA GLN A 52 -10.94 20.18 44.91
C GLN A 52 -10.33 19.61 43.61
N PRO A 53 -9.50 18.54 43.67
CA PRO A 53 -8.85 17.97 42.48
C PRO A 53 -9.82 17.30 41.49
N ILE A 54 -11.06 17.04 41.94
CA ILE A 54 -12.08 16.29 41.21
C ILE A 54 -12.44 16.98 39.88
N THR A 55 -12.56 18.31 39.84
CA THR A 55 -12.94 19.04 38.61
C THR A 55 -11.86 18.93 37.53
N THR A 56 -10.60 19.06 37.91
CA THR A 56 -9.43 18.87 37.02
C THR A 56 -9.30 17.42 36.57
N LEU A 57 -9.50 16.46 37.49
CA LEU A 57 -9.49 15.03 37.16
C LEU A 57 -10.56 14.70 36.12
N LEU A 58 -11.79 15.12 36.37
CA LEU A 58 -12.92 14.90 35.45
C LEU A 58 -12.66 15.52 34.08
N SER A 59 -12.15 16.76 34.04
CA SER A 59 -11.82 17.43 32.78
C SER A 59 -10.75 16.69 31.98
N LEU A 60 -9.68 16.24 32.66
CA LEU A 60 -8.61 15.47 32.03
C LEU A 60 -9.11 14.11 31.52
N VAL A 61 -9.82 13.36 32.36
CA VAL A 61 -10.39 12.05 31.97
C VAL A 61 -11.35 12.21 30.79
N PHE A 62 -12.19 13.24 30.79
CA PHE A 62 -13.12 13.50 29.69
C PHE A 62 -12.39 13.75 28.36
N VAL A 63 -11.39 14.65 28.35
CA VAL A 63 -10.61 14.96 27.15
C VAL A 63 -9.85 13.73 26.63
N LEU A 64 -9.23 12.97 27.55
CA LEU A 64 -8.52 11.74 27.19
C LEU A 64 -9.46 10.67 26.63
N ALA A 65 -10.65 10.53 27.22
CA ALA A 65 -11.67 9.57 26.79
C ALA A 65 -12.23 9.91 25.41
N VAL A 66 -12.60 11.17 25.16
CA VAL A 66 -13.10 11.60 23.84
C VAL A 66 -12.04 11.37 22.75
N THR A 67 -10.77 11.70 23.04
CA THR A 67 -9.66 11.48 22.10
C THR A 67 -9.43 10.00 21.85
N ALA A 68 -9.45 9.17 22.89
CA ALA A 68 -9.30 7.72 22.76
C ALA A 68 -10.44 7.11 21.94
N ILE A 69 -11.70 7.53 22.16
CA ILE A 69 -12.85 7.06 21.38
C ILE A 69 -12.67 7.41 19.90
N LYS A 70 -12.28 8.66 19.60
CA LYS A 70 -12.01 9.09 18.22
C LYS A 70 -10.92 8.22 17.58
N ASP A 71 -9.79 8.06 18.25
CA ASP A 71 -8.66 7.28 17.73
C ASP A 71 -9.04 5.80 17.51
N ALA A 72 -9.89 5.23 18.39
CA ALA A 72 -10.41 3.88 18.22
C ALA A 72 -11.33 3.76 16.98
N VAL A 73 -12.23 4.73 16.77
CA VAL A 73 -13.11 4.75 15.59
C VAL A 73 -12.29 4.85 14.30
N ASP A 74 -11.31 5.76 14.27
CA ASP A 74 -10.41 5.94 13.11
C ASP A 74 -9.62 4.65 12.82
N ASP A 75 -9.10 3.97 13.85
CA ASP A 75 -8.33 2.74 13.67
C ASP A 75 -9.20 1.56 13.23
N ILE A 76 -10.45 1.47 13.69
CA ILE A 76 -11.43 0.48 13.20
C ILE A 76 -11.76 0.73 11.73
N ALA A 77 -11.90 2.00 11.32
CA ALA A 77 -12.13 2.35 9.92
C ALA A 77 -10.94 1.92 9.04
N ARG A 78 -9.70 2.15 9.50
CA ARG A 78 -8.48 1.64 8.83
C ARG A 78 -8.46 0.13 8.72
N TYR A 79 -8.74 -0.59 9.81
CA TYR A 79 -8.81 -2.04 9.81
C TYR A 79 -9.79 -2.58 8.76
N ARG A 80 -10.98 -1.98 8.67
CA ARG A 80 -11.99 -2.36 7.67
C ARG A 80 -11.49 -2.11 6.25
N SER A 81 -10.88 -0.96 5.99
CA SER A 81 -10.29 -0.61 4.69
C SER A 81 -9.17 -1.58 4.28
N ASP A 82 -8.21 -1.83 5.19
CA ASP A 82 -7.11 -2.78 4.97
C ASP A 82 -7.65 -4.18 4.66
N ARG A 83 -8.67 -4.63 5.41
CA ARG A 83 -9.31 -5.93 5.18
C ARG A 83 -9.99 -5.99 3.81
N GLN A 84 -10.64 -4.92 3.36
CA GLN A 84 -11.22 -4.86 2.02
C GLN A 84 -10.15 -4.97 0.95
N LEU A 85 -9.07 -4.19 1.05
CA LEU A 85 -7.95 -4.23 0.08
C LEU A 85 -7.26 -5.59 0.04
N ASN A 86 -6.93 -6.16 1.19
CA ASN A 86 -6.27 -7.47 1.29
C ASN A 86 -7.13 -8.63 0.76
N ASN A 87 -8.46 -8.45 0.72
CA ASN A 87 -9.42 -9.43 0.23
C ASN A 87 -9.89 -9.16 -1.21
N ARG A 88 -9.37 -8.12 -1.88
CA ARG A 88 -9.54 -7.99 -3.34
C ARG A 88 -8.88 -9.17 -4.04
N ARG A 89 -9.35 -9.45 -5.26
CA ARG A 89 -8.89 -10.59 -6.06
C ARG A 89 -8.34 -10.13 -7.39
N SER A 90 -7.28 -10.78 -7.85
CA SER A 90 -6.67 -10.58 -9.16
C SER A 90 -6.36 -11.94 -9.79
N ASP A 91 -6.26 -11.96 -11.11
CA ASP A 91 -5.95 -13.16 -11.87
C ASP A 91 -4.43 -13.27 -12.04
N ILE A 92 -3.84 -14.36 -11.56
CA ILE A 92 -2.42 -14.67 -11.74
C ILE A 92 -2.23 -15.83 -12.71
N LEU A 93 -1.11 -15.83 -13.41
CA LEU A 93 -0.73 -16.92 -14.30
C LEU A 93 -0.05 -18.04 -13.50
N ILE A 94 -0.68 -19.22 -13.48
CA ILE A 94 -0.10 -20.46 -12.94
C ILE A 94 -0.30 -21.55 -13.99
N ASP A 95 0.78 -22.22 -14.40
CA ASP A 95 0.74 -23.38 -15.30
C ASP A 95 -0.15 -23.15 -16.54
N LYS A 96 0.04 -22.02 -17.23
CA LYS A 96 -0.70 -21.62 -18.45
C LYS A 96 -2.18 -21.30 -18.24
N GLN A 97 -2.61 -21.15 -16.99
CA GLN A 97 -3.99 -20.81 -16.65
C GLN A 97 -4.05 -19.59 -15.74
N LEU A 98 -5.13 -18.83 -15.87
CA LEU A 98 -5.41 -17.70 -14.99
C LEU A 98 -6.17 -18.20 -13.76
N VAL A 99 -5.55 -18.04 -12.59
CA VAL A 99 -6.09 -18.43 -11.30
C VAL A 99 -6.37 -17.20 -10.48
N ARG A 100 -7.59 -17.10 -9.94
CA ARG A 100 -8.00 -15.93 -9.17
C ARG A 100 -7.61 -16.08 -7.70
N ILE A 101 -6.69 -15.23 -7.23
CA ILE A 101 -6.20 -15.26 -5.84
C ILE A 101 -6.47 -13.94 -5.11
N TYR A 102 -6.33 -13.95 -3.78
CA TYR A 102 -6.43 -12.72 -3.00
C TYR A 102 -5.17 -11.86 -3.11
N TRP A 103 -5.31 -10.54 -3.05
CA TRP A 103 -4.18 -9.61 -3.11
C TRP A 103 -3.11 -9.91 -2.07
N ARG A 104 -3.51 -10.27 -0.85
CA ARG A 104 -2.61 -10.65 0.25
C ARG A 104 -1.74 -11.88 -0.04
N GLU A 105 -2.13 -12.71 -1.02
CA GLU A 105 -1.46 -13.95 -1.39
C GLU A 105 -0.45 -13.76 -2.55
N ILE A 106 -0.46 -12.62 -3.24
CA ILE A 106 0.45 -12.30 -4.36
C ILE A 106 1.90 -12.21 -3.87
N LYS A 107 2.79 -12.95 -4.54
CA LYS A 107 4.22 -13.04 -4.29
C LYS A 107 5.01 -12.32 -5.38
N VAL A 108 6.24 -11.96 -5.05
CA VAL A 108 7.19 -11.39 -6.02
C VAL A 108 7.49 -12.46 -7.06
N GLY A 109 7.50 -12.09 -8.34
CA GLY A 109 7.63 -12.96 -9.49
C GLY A 109 6.31 -13.47 -10.06
N ASP A 110 5.17 -13.26 -9.37
CA ASP A 110 3.86 -13.64 -9.92
C ASP A 110 3.53 -12.74 -11.13
N ILE A 111 3.17 -13.37 -12.26
CA ILE A 111 2.63 -12.67 -13.42
C ILE A 111 1.13 -12.50 -13.22
N ILE A 112 0.65 -11.26 -13.32
CA ILE A 112 -0.72 -10.88 -13.03
C ILE A 112 -1.34 -10.30 -14.30
N ARG A 113 -2.56 -10.76 -14.63
CA ARG A 113 -3.41 -10.13 -15.63
C ARG A 113 -4.28 -9.07 -14.96
N ILE A 114 -4.14 -7.84 -15.39
CA ILE A 114 -4.93 -6.69 -14.94
C ILE A 114 -5.94 -6.37 -16.02
N HIS A 115 -7.22 -6.28 -15.67
CA HIS A 115 -8.27 -5.93 -16.64
C HIS A 115 -8.54 -4.43 -16.64
N ASN A 116 -9.19 -3.95 -17.70
CA ASN A 116 -9.58 -2.55 -17.79
C ASN A 116 -10.42 -2.13 -16.58
N ASN A 117 -10.12 -0.95 -16.03
CA ASN A 117 -10.72 -0.37 -14.83
C ASN A 117 -10.40 -1.09 -13.51
N ASP A 118 -9.58 -2.14 -13.53
CA ASP A 118 -9.10 -2.75 -12.30
C ASP A 118 -7.96 -1.95 -11.68
N PHE A 119 -7.90 -2.03 -10.35
CA PHE A 119 -6.78 -1.50 -9.59
C PHE A 119 -5.57 -2.41 -9.68
N ILE A 120 -4.40 -1.78 -9.75
CA ILE A 120 -3.10 -2.44 -9.77
C ILE A 120 -2.79 -2.96 -8.34
N PRO A 121 -2.57 -4.28 -8.15
CA PRO A 121 -2.54 -4.91 -6.83
C PRO A 121 -1.22 -4.77 -6.06
N ALA A 122 -0.13 -4.50 -6.77
CA ALA A 122 1.22 -4.32 -6.27
C ALA A 122 1.99 -3.43 -7.24
N ASP A 123 3.18 -3.00 -6.84
CA ASP A 123 4.11 -2.37 -7.76
C ASP A 123 4.67 -3.43 -8.72
N MET A 124 4.62 -3.20 -10.03
CA MET A 124 4.89 -4.23 -11.04
C MET A 124 5.58 -3.68 -12.28
N VAL A 125 6.35 -4.53 -12.95
CA VAL A 125 6.93 -4.26 -14.26
C VAL A 125 6.00 -4.79 -15.34
N LEU A 126 5.65 -3.92 -16.29
CA LEU A 126 4.78 -4.24 -17.42
C LEU A 126 5.48 -5.18 -18.41
N ILE A 127 4.79 -6.24 -18.84
CA ILE A 127 5.29 -7.27 -19.77
C ILE A 127 4.65 -7.09 -21.15
N SER A 128 3.32 -7.08 -21.21
CA SER A 128 2.57 -6.95 -22.46
C SER A 128 1.22 -6.30 -22.21
N THR A 129 0.61 -5.73 -23.24
CA THR A 129 -0.72 -5.10 -23.18
C THR A 129 -1.59 -5.57 -24.33
N SER A 130 -2.89 -5.28 -24.25
CA SER A 130 -3.80 -5.51 -25.37
C SER A 130 -3.55 -4.63 -26.59
N GLU A 131 -2.73 -3.59 -26.45
CA GLU A 131 -2.38 -2.69 -27.55
C GLU A 131 -1.13 -3.22 -28.28
N PRO A 132 -1.13 -3.31 -29.62
CA PRO A 132 0.03 -3.80 -30.37
C PRO A 132 1.32 -2.97 -30.18
N SER A 133 1.20 -1.72 -29.76
CA SER A 133 2.33 -0.85 -29.41
C SER A 133 2.91 -1.14 -28.02
N GLY A 134 2.31 -2.03 -27.22
CA GLY A 134 2.72 -2.25 -25.83
C GLY A 134 2.29 -1.13 -24.88
N LEU A 135 1.55 -0.13 -25.36
CA LEU A 135 1.09 0.99 -24.54
C LEU A 135 -0.08 0.59 -23.64
N CYS A 136 -0.14 1.18 -22.45
CA CYS A 136 -1.34 1.22 -21.63
C CYS A 136 -1.44 2.53 -20.87
N LEU A 137 -2.66 2.87 -20.43
CA LEU A 137 -2.89 4.08 -19.65
C LEU A 137 -3.23 3.73 -18.21
N ILE A 138 -2.68 4.49 -17.27
CA ILE A 138 -3.03 4.40 -15.86
C ILE A 138 -3.59 5.73 -15.34
N GLU A 139 -4.60 5.63 -14.49
CA GLU A 139 -5.13 6.74 -13.71
C GLU A 139 -4.47 6.76 -12.34
N THR A 140 -3.90 7.91 -11.95
CA THR A 140 -3.21 8.10 -10.66
C THR A 140 -4.00 8.95 -9.66
N ALA A 141 -5.26 9.28 -9.95
CA ALA A 141 -6.10 10.12 -9.10
C ALA A 141 -6.17 9.66 -7.64
N ASP A 142 -6.11 8.34 -7.40
CA ASP A 142 -6.12 7.74 -6.06
C ASP A 142 -4.78 7.91 -5.30
N LEU A 143 -3.69 8.31 -5.98
CA LEU A 143 -2.36 8.54 -5.40
C LEU A 143 -2.02 10.03 -5.24
N ASP A 144 -2.20 10.83 -6.29
CA ASP A 144 -1.78 12.23 -6.36
C ASP A 144 -2.93 13.23 -6.58
N GLY A 145 -4.15 12.74 -6.80
CA GLY A 145 -5.32 13.57 -7.10
C GLY A 145 -5.36 14.09 -8.55
N GLU A 146 -4.40 13.71 -9.39
CA GLU A 146 -4.40 14.08 -10.81
C GLU A 146 -5.35 13.16 -11.59
N THR A 147 -6.28 13.76 -12.34
CA THR A 147 -7.24 13.02 -13.18
C THR A 147 -6.67 12.66 -14.56
N ASN A 148 -5.45 13.10 -14.85
CA ASN A 148 -4.83 12.85 -16.14
C ASN A 148 -4.36 11.40 -16.22
N LEU A 149 -4.57 10.80 -17.39
CA LEU A 149 -4.05 9.47 -17.68
C LEU A 149 -2.55 9.57 -17.97
N LYS A 150 -1.77 8.69 -17.34
CA LYS A 150 -0.33 8.56 -17.56
C LYS A 150 -0.08 7.35 -18.45
N SER A 151 0.71 7.54 -19.50
CA SER A 151 1.08 6.47 -20.42
C SER A 151 2.18 5.60 -19.82
N ARG A 152 2.05 4.30 -20.02
CA ARG A 152 3.02 3.27 -19.67
C ARG A 152 3.23 2.37 -20.88
N GLU A 153 4.39 1.73 -20.96
CA GLU A 153 4.80 0.98 -22.15
C GLU A 153 5.56 -0.28 -21.77
N ALA A 154 5.20 -1.40 -22.39
CA ALA A 154 5.95 -2.64 -22.31
C ALA A 154 7.29 -2.53 -23.04
N LEU A 155 8.27 -3.35 -22.69
CA LEU A 155 9.51 -3.41 -23.46
C LEU A 155 9.23 -4.00 -24.84
N GLU A 156 9.84 -3.46 -25.90
CA GLU A 156 9.72 -4.00 -27.27
C GLU A 156 9.96 -5.51 -27.35
N ALA A 157 10.89 -6.01 -26.55
CA ALA A 157 11.19 -7.44 -26.46
C ALA A 157 9.98 -8.28 -26.04
N THR A 158 9.12 -7.78 -25.14
CA THR A 158 8.05 -8.56 -24.50
C THR A 158 6.66 -8.30 -25.07
N ILE A 159 6.48 -7.30 -25.95
CA ILE A 159 5.18 -6.94 -26.54
C ILE A 159 4.51 -8.14 -27.23
N ASP A 160 5.29 -8.94 -27.96
CA ASP A 160 4.81 -10.08 -28.73
C ASP A 160 4.29 -11.24 -27.87
N LEU A 161 4.54 -11.24 -26.55
CA LEU A 161 3.96 -12.23 -25.64
C LEU A 161 2.43 -12.09 -25.52
N GLN A 162 1.89 -10.88 -25.68
CA GLN A 162 0.45 -10.57 -25.67
C GLN A 162 -0.34 -11.36 -24.60
N ASP A 163 -1.49 -11.95 -24.96
CA ASP A 163 -2.31 -12.84 -24.11
C ASP A 163 -1.99 -14.33 -24.35
N ASP A 164 -0.78 -14.63 -24.83
CA ASP A 164 -0.32 -16.01 -25.03
C ASP A 164 0.15 -16.59 -23.70
N LEU A 165 -0.80 -17.21 -22.98
CA LEU A 165 -0.54 -17.83 -21.67
C LEU A 165 0.52 -18.93 -21.74
N GLU A 166 0.72 -19.58 -22.90
CA GLU A 166 1.75 -20.60 -23.04
C GLU A 166 3.15 -20.00 -23.06
N ASN A 167 3.34 -18.94 -23.84
CA ASN A 167 4.63 -18.25 -23.94
C ASN A 167 4.91 -17.44 -22.67
N LEU A 168 3.91 -16.79 -22.09
CA LEU A 168 4.03 -16.12 -20.78
C LEU A 168 4.42 -17.11 -19.66
N SER A 169 3.93 -18.35 -19.70
CA SER A 169 4.32 -19.35 -18.68
C SER A 169 5.76 -19.85 -18.84
N LYS A 170 6.34 -19.69 -20.04
CA LYS A 170 7.75 -20.00 -20.31
C LYS A 170 8.65 -18.77 -20.16
N PHE A 171 8.08 -17.62 -19.83
CA PHE A 171 8.81 -16.37 -19.67
C PHE A 171 9.68 -16.42 -18.42
N ASP A 172 10.97 -16.71 -18.62
CA ASP A 172 11.99 -16.75 -17.57
C ASP A 172 12.92 -15.55 -17.69
N ALA A 173 12.56 -14.46 -17.02
CA ALA A 173 13.31 -13.22 -17.00
C ALA A 173 13.76 -12.87 -15.58
N LYS A 174 14.93 -12.25 -15.46
CA LYS A 174 15.46 -11.74 -14.20
C LYS A 174 15.36 -10.23 -14.18
N ILE A 175 14.65 -9.69 -13.19
CA ILE A 175 14.55 -8.25 -12.95
C ILE A 175 15.45 -7.86 -11.77
N GLU A 176 16.31 -6.87 -11.98
CA GLU A 176 17.08 -6.22 -10.92
C GLU A 176 16.67 -4.74 -10.87
N CYS A 177 16.31 -4.23 -9.69
CA CYS A 177 15.84 -2.86 -9.53
C CYS A 177 16.40 -2.23 -8.25
N GLU A 178 16.26 -0.91 -8.17
CA GLU A 178 16.65 -0.15 -6.98
C GLU A 178 15.87 -0.58 -5.71
N PRO A 179 16.43 -0.35 -4.50
CA PRO A 179 15.69 -0.57 -3.27
C PRO A 179 14.39 0.27 -3.21
N PRO A 180 13.35 -0.22 -2.50
CA PRO A 180 12.09 0.52 -2.37
C PRO A 180 12.31 1.93 -1.83
N ASN A 181 11.75 2.92 -2.52
CA ASN A 181 11.84 4.33 -2.18
C ASN A 181 10.47 5.03 -2.28
N ASN A 182 10.34 6.24 -1.73
CA ASN A 182 9.06 6.97 -1.68
C ASN A 182 8.83 7.88 -2.90
N ASN A 183 9.71 7.86 -3.90
CA ASN A 183 9.58 8.69 -5.11
C ASN A 183 8.84 7.92 -6.21
N PHE A 184 7.53 8.12 -6.27
CA PHE A 184 6.64 7.49 -7.26
C PHE A 184 6.88 7.95 -8.71
N LEU A 185 7.75 8.94 -8.95
CA LEU A 185 8.11 9.39 -10.30
C LEU A 185 9.40 8.76 -10.82
N ARG A 186 10.13 8.01 -9.97
CA ARG A 186 11.40 7.39 -10.32
C ARG A 186 11.33 5.89 -10.12
N PHE A 187 11.73 5.17 -11.15
CA PHE A 187 12.00 3.75 -11.11
C PHE A 187 13.17 3.46 -12.03
N GLU A 188 14.19 2.79 -11.51
CA GLU A 188 15.33 2.31 -12.27
C GLU A 188 15.54 0.81 -12.05
N GLY A 189 15.66 0.08 -13.16
CA GLY A 189 15.98 -1.34 -13.12
C GLY A 189 16.47 -1.86 -14.46
N THR A 190 16.75 -3.16 -14.49
CA THR A 190 17.14 -3.91 -15.67
C THR A 190 16.35 -5.21 -15.74
N LEU A 191 15.94 -5.58 -16.94
CA LEU A 191 15.35 -6.88 -17.24
C LEU A 191 16.35 -7.67 -18.08
N THR A 192 16.75 -8.83 -17.58
CA THR A 192 17.59 -9.78 -18.31
C THR A 192 16.71 -10.91 -18.83
N TRP A 193 16.63 -11.06 -20.14
CA TRP A 193 15.87 -12.11 -20.80
C TRP A 193 16.57 -12.54 -22.08
N ASN A 194 16.62 -13.85 -22.34
CA ASN A 194 17.33 -14.44 -23.49
C ASN A 194 18.78 -13.93 -23.65
N GLN A 195 19.50 -13.79 -22.53
CA GLN A 195 20.89 -13.26 -22.46
C GLN A 195 21.04 -11.80 -22.92
N GLN A 196 19.94 -11.10 -23.19
CA GLN A 196 19.91 -9.67 -23.47
C GLN A 196 19.48 -8.89 -22.23
N ILE A 197 19.96 -7.65 -22.11
CA ILE A 197 19.67 -6.75 -20.99
C ILE A 197 18.91 -5.55 -21.53
N TYR A 198 17.76 -5.29 -20.94
CA TYR A 198 16.89 -4.16 -21.26
C TYR A 198 16.82 -3.22 -20.06
N SER A 199 16.89 -1.91 -20.30
CA SER A 199 16.72 -0.91 -19.23
C SER A 199 15.23 -0.73 -18.94
N LEU A 200 14.88 -0.81 -17.67
CA LEU A 200 13.54 -0.49 -17.17
C LEU A 200 13.55 0.91 -16.55
N LYS A 201 12.53 1.68 -16.87
CA LYS A 201 12.30 3.03 -16.34
C LYS A 201 10.88 3.15 -15.79
N ASN A 202 10.53 4.34 -15.29
CA ASN A 202 9.21 4.62 -14.75
C ASN A 202 8.08 4.34 -15.75
N GLU A 203 8.32 4.50 -17.05
CA GLU A 203 7.36 4.21 -18.12
C GLU A 203 6.98 2.72 -18.21
N ASN A 204 7.85 1.82 -17.77
CA ASN A 204 7.59 0.38 -17.75
C ASN A 204 6.97 -0.09 -16.41
N PHE A 205 6.72 0.82 -15.47
CA PHE A 205 6.38 0.50 -14.10
C PHE A 205 4.95 0.91 -13.74
N LEU A 206 4.22 -0.03 -13.14
CA LEU A 206 2.84 0.12 -12.70
C LEU A 206 2.81 0.21 -11.17
N LEU A 207 2.30 1.32 -10.65
CA LEU A 207 2.25 1.56 -9.20
C LEU A 207 0.98 0.94 -8.60
N ARG A 208 1.13 0.33 -7.42
CA ARG A 208 -0.01 -0.16 -6.65
C ARG A 208 -1.03 0.95 -6.41
N GLY A 209 -2.30 0.60 -6.55
CA GLY A 209 -3.42 1.52 -6.27
C GLY A 209 -3.75 2.48 -7.40
N THR A 210 -2.95 2.52 -8.47
CA THR A 210 -3.38 3.13 -9.73
C THR A 210 -4.38 2.22 -10.44
N ARG A 211 -5.11 2.75 -11.42
CA ARG A 211 -6.14 2.00 -12.16
C ARG A 211 -5.79 1.91 -13.64
N LEU A 212 -5.87 0.70 -14.21
CA LEU A 212 -5.71 0.53 -15.66
C LEU A 212 -6.90 1.16 -16.37
N ARG A 213 -6.67 1.94 -17.42
CA ARG A 213 -7.69 2.62 -18.22
C ARG A 213 -7.39 2.47 -19.70
N ASN A 214 -8.46 2.46 -20.51
CA ASN A 214 -8.37 2.48 -21.97
C ASN A 214 -7.45 1.39 -22.56
N THR A 215 -7.33 0.26 -21.86
CA THR A 215 -6.54 -0.91 -22.26
C THR A 215 -7.30 -2.12 -21.74
N GLN A 216 -7.64 -3.07 -22.62
CA GLN A 216 -8.52 -4.19 -22.23
C GLN A 216 -7.90 -5.05 -21.15
N TRP A 217 -6.60 -5.33 -21.30
CA TRP A 217 -5.81 -6.07 -20.32
C TRP A 217 -4.34 -5.68 -20.40
N ALA A 218 -3.62 -5.91 -19.30
CA ALA A 218 -2.16 -5.81 -19.24
C ALA A 218 -1.60 -6.95 -18.39
N PHE A 219 -0.52 -7.58 -18.85
CA PHE A 219 0.26 -8.52 -18.05
C PHE A 219 1.44 -7.79 -17.42
N ALA A 220 1.64 -7.99 -16.12
CA ALA A 220 2.75 -7.40 -15.39
C ALA A 220 3.25 -8.35 -14.30
N SER A 221 4.52 -8.24 -13.93
CA SER A 221 5.14 -9.05 -12.87
C SER A 221 5.48 -8.19 -11.66
N LYS A 222 5.18 -8.71 -10.46
CA LYS A 222 5.49 -8.07 -9.17
C LYS A 222 6.93 -8.24 -8.74
#